data_AF-A0A3A8ZCG9-F1
#
_entry.id   AF-A0A3A8ZCG9-F1
#
_cell.length_a   1.000
_cell.length_b   1.000
_cell.length_c   1.000
_cell.angle_alpha   90.00
_cell.angle_beta   90.00
_cell.angle_gamma   90.00
#
_symmetry.space_group_name_H-M   'P 1'
#
loop_
_entity.id
_entity.type
_entity.pdbx_description
1 polymer ?
#
loop_
_entity_poly.entity_id
_entity_poly.type
_entity_poly.pdbx_seq_one_letter_code
_entity_poly.pdbx_strand_id
1 'polypeptide(L)'
;MEKESALYQLMDTRMNGIMNGIVSSDGEYQAIIRRSDEYSGKLDEMELPKEVRLLIDRYVSEQNALGSQYGMLAYLLGFSDCKTVFLGKCLSTEPQQMS
;
A
#
# COMPACT_ATOMS: atom_id res chain seq x y z
N MET A 1 15.01 -11.24 1.08
CA MET A 1 15.18 -9.98 1.84
C MET A 1 15.08 -10.36 3.31
N GLU A 2 16.12 -10.18 4.10
CA GLU A 2 16.08 -10.53 5.53
C GLU A 2 15.07 -9.65 6.26
N LYS A 3 13.98 -10.27 6.71
CA LYS A 3 12.85 -9.59 7.38
C LYS A 3 13.20 -9.04 8.77
N GLU A 4 14.41 -9.31 9.27
CA GLU A 4 14.85 -8.91 10.62
C GLU A 4 15.74 -7.66 10.67
N SER A 5 16.11 -7.07 9.52
CA SER A 5 16.94 -5.86 9.54
C SER A 5 16.20 -4.66 10.15
N ALA A 6 16.93 -3.78 10.86
CA ALA A 6 16.36 -2.55 11.43
C ALA A 6 15.64 -1.66 10.39
N LEU A 7 16.10 -1.71 9.12
CA LEU A 7 15.44 -1.05 8.00
C LEU A 7 14.06 -1.63 7.70
N TYR A 8 13.87 -2.94 7.85
CA TYR A 8 12.58 -3.60 7.66
C TYR A 8 11.59 -3.23 8.78
N GLN A 9 12.07 -3.10 10.02
CA GLN A 9 11.24 -2.70 11.16
C GLN A 9 10.77 -1.23 11.07
N LEU A 10 11.66 -0.32 10.65
CA LEU A 10 11.31 1.07 10.36
C LEU A 10 10.27 1.19 9.25
N MET A 11 10.42 0.36 8.22
CA MET A 11 9.51 0.30 7.08
C MET A 11 8.10 -0.14 7.49
N ASP A 12 7.97 -1.15 8.36
CA ASP A 12 6.70 -1.61 8.92
C ASP A 12 6.01 -0.53 9.77
N THR A 13 6.78 0.14 10.65
CA THR A 13 6.26 1.22 11.52
C THR A 13 5.69 2.39 10.70
N ARG A 14 6.37 2.79 9.61
CA ARG A 14 5.91 3.88 8.73
C ARG A 14 4.58 3.54 8.05
N MET A 15 4.42 2.28 7.64
CA MET A 15 3.25 1.81 6.90
C MET A 15 1.99 1.81 7.77
N ASN A 16 2.11 1.52 9.07
CA ASN A 16 0.97 1.47 9.99
C ASN A 16 0.60 2.84 10.61
N GLY A 17 1.57 3.74 10.82
CA GLY A 17 1.33 5.03 11.49
C GLY A 17 0.97 6.19 10.56
N ILE A 18 1.77 6.43 9.52
CA ILE A 18 1.66 7.63 8.66
C ILE A 18 0.56 7.45 7.60
N MET A 19 0.37 6.22 7.13
CA MET A 19 -0.57 5.93 6.05
C MET A 19 -2.01 6.32 6.41
N ASN A 20 -2.44 6.07 7.65
CA ASN A 20 -3.76 6.48 8.14
C ASN A 20 -4.00 7.99 8.01
N GLY A 21 -2.99 8.82 8.29
CA GLY A 21 -3.08 10.27 8.10
C GLY A 21 -3.15 10.68 6.63
N ILE A 22 -2.37 10.01 5.77
CA ILE A 22 -2.37 10.26 4.32
C ILE A 22 -3.73 9.92 3.73
N VAL A 23 -4.24 8.72 3.96
CA VAL A 23 -5.52 8.28 3.37
C VAL A 23 -6.71 9.10 3.88
N SER A 24 -6.63 9.62 5.11
CA SER A 24 -7.67 10.49 5.66
C SER A 24 -7.69 11.89 5.04
N SER A 25 -6.55 12.35 4.50
CA SER A 25 -6.40 13.67 3.90
C SER A 25 -6.41 13.67 2.37
N ASP A 26 -6.21 12.50 1.74
CA ASP A 26 -6.21 12.36 0.29
C ASP A 26 -7.63 12.45 -0.28
N GLY A 27 -7.91 13.52 -1.03
CA GLY A 27 -9.24 13.81 -1.55
C GLY A 27 -9.75 12.77 -2.56
N GLU A 28 -8.86 12.23 -3.39
CA GLU A 28 -9.21 11.23 -4.41
C GLU A 28 -9.53 9.89 -3.75
N TYR A 29 -8.74 9.47 -2.76
CA TYR A 29 -9.01 8.29 -1.96
C TYR A 29 -10.37 8.38 -1.27
N GLN A 30 -10.68 9.52 -0.65
CA GLN A 30 -11.98 9.77 -0.02
C GLN A 30 -13.12 9.81 -1.05
N ALA A 31 -12.89 10.34 -2.26
CA ALA A 31 -13.88 10.33 -3.34
C ALA A 31 -14.14 8.90 -3.88
N ILE A 32 -13.12 8.04 -3.90
CA ILE A 32 -13.28 6.63 -4.25
C ILE A 32 -14.10 5.90 -3.17
N ILE A 33 -13.81 6.12 -1.87
CA ILE A 33 -14.62 5.54 -0.77
C ILE A 33 -16.09 5.91 -0.93
N ARG A 34 -16.41 7.20 -1.10
CA ARG A 34 -17.80 7.64 -1.25
C ARG A 34 -18.51 6.97 -2.42
N ARG A 35 -17.85 6.88 -3.59
CA ARG A 35 -18.40 6.16 -4.75
C ARG A 35 -18.56 4.67 -4.48
N SER A 36 -17.63 4.05 -3.77
CA SER A 36 -17.71 2.64 -3.37
C SER A 36 -18.92 2.39 -2.47
N ASP A 37 -19.15 3.27 -1.48
CA ASP A 37 -20.28 3.19 -0.57
C ASP A 37 -21.61 3.36 -1.33
N GLU A 38 -21.69 4.29 -2.28
CA GLU A 38 -22.87 4.44 -3.15
C GLU A 38 -23.19 3.18 -3.95
N TYR A 39 -22.18 2.50 -4.50
CA TYR A 39 -22.39 1.25 -5.23
C TYR A 39 -22.77 0.10 -4.30
N SER A 40 -22.19 0.04 -3.10
CA SER A 40 -22.57 -0.94 -2.09
C SER A 40 -24.04 -0.78 -1.71
N GLY A 41 -24.51 0.45 -1.46
CA GLY A 41 -25.92 0.71 -1.17
C GLY A 41 -26.85 0.30 -2.30
N LYS A 42 -26.49 0.58 -3.55
CA LYS A 42 -27.25 0.12 -4.73
C LYS A 42 -27.30 -1.41 -4.83
N LEU A 43 -26.23 -2.12 -4.48
CA LEU A 43 -26.22 -3.58 -4.45
C LEU A 43 -27.14 -4.14 -3.36
N ASP A 44 -27.23 -3.47 -2.21
CA ASP A 44 -28.14 -3.85 -1.13
C ASP A 44 -29.61 -3.66 -1.52
N GLU A 45 -29.93 -2.54 -2.20
CA GLU A 45 -31.29 -2.23 -2.68
C GLU A 45 -31.81 -3.21 -3.75
N MET A 46 -30.93 -3.94 -4.44
CA MET A 46 -31.32 -4.92 -5.45
C MET A 46 -31.92 -6.21 -4.87
N GLU A 47 -31.88 -6.40 -3.55
CA GLU A 47 -32.42 -7.58 -2.85
C GLU A 47 -31.98 -8.92 -3.49
N LEU A 48 -30.72 -8.98 -3.94
CA LEU A 48 -30.18 -10.14 -4.63
C LEU A 48 -30.24 -11.41 -3.76
N PRO A 49 -30.39 -12.61 -4.37
CA PRO A 49 -30.30 -13.87 -3.64
C PRO A 49 -29.02 -13.95 -2.81
N LYS A 50 -29.13 -14.56 -1.63
CA LYS A 50 -28.04 -14.62 -0.64
C LYS A 50 -26.75 -15.17 -1.25
N GLU A 51 -26.86 -16.21 -2.07
CA GLU A 51 -25.74 -16.89 -2.70
C GLU A 51 -25.00 -15.95 -3.67
N VAL A 52 -25.72 -15.08 -4.37
CA VAL A 52 -25.15 -14.10 -5.30
C VAL A 52 -24.42 -13.00 -4.53
N ARG A 53 -25.03 -12.45 -3.48
CA ARG A 53 -24.37 -11.44 -2.63
C ARG A 53 -23.08 -11.97 -2.01
N LEU A 54 -23.12 -13.19 -1.47
CA LEU A 54 -21.94 -13.83 -0.89
C LEU A 54 -20.83 -14.06 -1.93
N LEU A 55 -21.18 -14.38 -3.18
CA LEU A 55 -20.19 -14.52 -4.24
C LEU A 55 -19.54 -13.17 -4.58
N ILE A 56 -20.34 -12.10 -4.68
CA ILE A 56 -19.86 -10.73 -4.92
C ILE A 56 -18.96 -10.28 -3.77
N ASP A 57 -19.39 -10.43 -2.51
CA ASP A 57 -18.62 -10.03 -1.33
C ASP A 57 -17.26 -10.72 -1.29
N ARG A 58 -17.22 -12.02 -1.55
CA ARG A 58 -15.97 -12.79 -1.61
C ARG A 58 -15.08 -12.29 -2.74
N TYR A 59 -15.63 -12.12 -3.94
CA TYR A 59 -14.86 -11.63 -5.08
C TYR A 59 -14.27 -10.24 -4.81
N VAL A 60 -15.06 -9.28 -4.31
CA VAL A 60 -14.60 -7.93 -3.96
C VAL A 60 -13.55 -7.98 -2.86
N SER A 61 -13.72 -8.86 -1.86
CA SER A 61 -12.72 -9.06 -0.79
C SER A 61 -11.39 -9.56 -1.34
N GLU A 62 -11.41 -10.54 -2.26
CA GLU A 62 -10.20 -11.03 -2.91
C GLU A 62 -9.54 -9.96 -3.79
N GLN A 63 -10.32 -9.15 -4.52
CA GLN A 63 -9.77 -8.01 -5.28
C GLN A 63 -9.12 -6.96 -4.36
N ASN A 64 -9.73 -6.67 -3.21
CA ASN A 64 -9.15 -5.78 -2.22
C ASN A 64 -7.85 -6.35 -1.61
N ALA A 65 -7.83 -7.65 -1.31
CA ALA A 65 -6.62 -8.34 -0.84
C ALA A 65 -5.49 -8.30 -1.88
N LEU A 66 -5.81 -8.54 -3.16
CA LEU A 66 -4.86 -8.41 -4.28
C LEU A 66 -4.31 -6.99 -4.39
N GLY A 67 -5.17 -5.97 -4.35
CA GLY A 67 -4.78 -4.56 -4.39
C GLY A 67 -3.86 -4.17 -3.23
N SER A 68 -4.20 -4.61 -2.00
CA SER A 68 -3.38 -4.41 -0.81
C SER A 68 -1.99 -5.06 -0.95
N GLN A 69 -1.95 -6.32 -1.40
CA GLN A 69 -0.71 -7.03 -1.63
C GLN A 69 0.16 -6.35 -2.71
N TYR A 70 -0.45 -5.87 -3.79
CA TYR A 70 0.24 -5.10 -4.82
C TYR A 70 0.82 -3.79 -4.25
N GLY A 71 0.02 -3.04 -3.48
CA GLY A 71 0.46 -1.81 -2.82
C GLY A 71 1.65 -2.04 -1.88
N MET A 72 1.62 -3.13 -1.11
CA MET A 72 2.75 -3.54 -0.28
C MET A 72 4.00 -3.81 -1.12
N LEU A 73 3.90 -4.61 -2.19
CA LEU A 73 5.03 -4.90 -3.07
C LEU A 73 5.61 -3.64 -3.73
N ALA A 74 4.76 -2.73 -4.19
CA ALA A 74 5.17 -1.46 -4.77
C ALA A 74 5.92 -0.58 -3.75
N TYR A 75 5.44 -0.54 -2.50
CA TYR A 75 6.12 0.16 -1.41
C TYR A 75 7.49 -0.47 -1.10
N LEU A 76 7.58 -1.80 -1.03
CA LEU A 76 8.85 -2.52 -0.83
C LEU A 76 9.86 -2.22 -1.93
N LEU A 77 9.41 -2.22 -3.19
CA LEU A 77 10.24 -1.88 -4.35
C LEU A 77 10.77 -0.45 -4.22
N GLY A 78 9.88 0.53 -4.02
CA GLY A 78 10.28 1.93 -3.88
C GLY A 78 11.23 2.16 -2.69
N PHE A 79 11.05 1.46 -1.58
CA PHE A 79 11.97 1.52 -0.44
C PHE A 79 13.35 0.92 -0.79
N SER A 80 13.39 -0.22 -1.48
CA SER A 80 14.64 -0.82 -1.95
C SER A 80 15.39 0.08 -2.93
N ASP A 81 14.68 0.76 -3.83
CA ASP A 81 15.27 1.72 -4.77
C ASP A 81 15.87 2.91 -4.01
N CYS A 82 15.14 3.45 -3.02
CA CYS A 82 15.64 4.51 -2.13
C CYS A 82 16.93 4.08 -1.40
N LYS A 83 16.94 2.86 -0.85
CA LYS A 83 18.13 2.30 -0.18
C LYS A 83 19.32 2.23 -1.12
N THR A 84 19.10 1.77 -2.35
CA THR A 84 20.17 1.63 -3.38
C THR A 84 20.76 3.00 -3.73
N VAL A 85 19.91 4.01 -3.95
CA VAL A 85 20.36 5.38 -4.21
C VAL A 85 21.13 5.97 -3.02
N PHE A 86 20.62 5.76 -1.81
CA PHE A 86 21.25 6.26 -0.59
C PHE A 86 22.64 5.65 -0.38
N LEU A 87 22.77 4.32 -0.47
CA LEU A 87 24.04 3.62 -0.32
C LEU A 87 25.02 3.95 -1.45
N GLY A 88 24.56 4.05 -2.69
CA GLY A 88 25.39 4.45 -3.82
C GLY A 88 26.01 5.84 -3.64
N LYS A 89 25.26 6.77 -3.04
CA LYS A 89 25.77 8.11 -2.69
C LYS A 89 26.75 8.10 -1.52
N CYS A 90 26.51 7.28 -0.49
CA CYS A 90 27.42 7.17 0.66
C CYS A 90 28.75 6.44 0.34
N LEU A 91 28.72 5.49 -0.61
CA LEU A 91 29.92 4.75 -1.03
C LEU A 91 30.75 5.49 -2.08
N SER A 92 30.16 6.46 -2.80
CA SER A 92 30.86 7.29 -3.79
C SER A 92 31.66 8.44 -3.16
N THR A 93 31.69 8.58 -1.83
CA THR A 93 32.41 9.65 -1.11
C THR A 93 33.72 9.19 -0.47
N GLU A 94 34.40 8.17 -1.03
CA GLU A 94 35.80 7.96 -0.68
C GLU A 94 36.66 9.09 -1.28
N PRO A 95 37.56 9.72 -0.50
CA PRO A 95 38.35 10.84 -0.99
C PRO A 95 39.32 10.33 -2.06
N GLN A 96 39.24 10.88 -3.27
CA GLN A 96 40.35 10.84 -4.21
C GLN A 96 41.59 11.36 -3.47
N GLN A 97 42.57 10.47 -3.24
CA GLN A 97 43.85 10.87 -2.66
C GLN A 97 44.43 11.99 -3.54
N MET A 98 44.52 13.20 -2.98
CA MET A 98 45.31 14.27 -3.55
C MET A 98 46.79 13.87 -3.40
N SER A 99 47.43 13.70 -4.56
CA SER A 99 48.88 13.54 -4.72
C SER A 99 49.65 14.76 -4.26
#